data_AF-A0A0D7ANQ2-F1
#
_entry.id   AF-A0A0D7ANQ2-F1
#
_cell.length_a   1.000
_cell.length_b   1.000
_cell.length_c   1.000
_cell.angle_alpha   90.00
_cell.angle_beta   90.00
_cell.angle_gamma   90.00
#
_symmetry.space_group_name_H-M   'P 1'
#
loop_
_entity.id
_entity.type
_entity.pdbx_description
1 polymer ?
#
loop_
_entity_poly.entity_id
_entity_poly.type
_entity_poly.pdbx_seq_one_letter_code
_entity_poly.pdbx_strand_id
1 'polypeptide(L)'
;PKAWLLDVASPTWEDIRSIGKLLHLHPLTLEDILRREPREKFEHYTRLGYHFVSFRTIESRAKGSPLHTLEGEIGEANVYLVVSKEGACVSTILVCFVLMTGEEHIDRVRNRIFKLDEVASMSSEWISHSILDSIVDSFFPYLEEIEKEVLTIEDIIFLWARLFPQSAAGGSGSGPPMNPTSTTLHRMARTRRLVTQLLRLLGVKSEVVARITKRLLTSEGSLSVTDGRAGDATKREIGQAQLQQQVEIAIYMGDVQDHILTLHHAFADYERALSQAHPLYLSQLRTGVAMTKQGTDKELMRLSSISIGVLLIQTLIGVCSMNVNIPKNRHAAGSPFNAFGIVIAIGCVFTAMYLTLVWWWWQRAKGKRGAAL
;
A
#
# COMPACT_ATOMS: atom_id res chain seq x y z
N PRO A 1 16.85 -42.28 -9.18
CA PRO A 1 15.88 -42.20 -8.06
C PRO A 1 14.88 -41.08 -8.38
N LYS A 2 13.57 -41.36 -8.40
CA LYS A 2 12.55 -40.33 -8.66
C LYS A 2 12.20 -39.63 -7.35
N ALA A 3 12.13 -38.30 -7.33
CA ALA A 3 11.66 -37.56 -6.16
C ALA A 3 10.15 -37.74 -5.98
N TRP A 4 9.68 -37.79 -4.74
CA TRP A 4 8.26 -37.89 -4.41
C TRP A 4 7.81 -36.61 -3.70
N LEU A 5 6.69 -36.05 -4.13
CA LEU A 5 6.03 -34.91 -3.48
C LEU A 5 4.77 -35.43 -2.78
N LEU A 6 4.75 -35.37 -1.45
CA LEU A 6 3.55 -35.58 -0.65
C LEU A 6 3.00 -34.23 -0.24
N ASP A 7 1.85 -33.87 -0.79
CA ASP A 7 1.10 -32.68 -0.39
C ASP A 7 0.02 -33.05 0.63
N VAL A 8 0.00 -32.34 1.76
CA VAL A 8 -0.98 -32.53 2.83
C VAL A 8 -1.68 -31.20 3.09
N ALA A 9 -2.87 -31.06 2.53
CA ALA A 9 -3.73 -29.91 2.72
C ALA A 9 -4.50 -30.00 4.04
N SER A 10 -4.46 -28.95 4.85
CA SER A 10 -5.20 -28.83 6.12
C SER A 10 -5.05 -30.04 7.07
N PRO A 11 -3.81 -30.42 7.45
CA PRO A 11 -3.57 -31.63 8.24
C PRO A 11 -4.21 -31.56 9.65
N THR A 12 -4.80 -32.67 10.08
CA THR A 12 -5.24 -32.83 11.48
C THR A 12 -4.07 -33.22 12.38
N TRP A 13 -4.26 -33.15 13.70
CA TRP A 13 -3.25 -33.59 14.67
C TRP A 13 -2.87 -35.08 14.49
N GLU A 14 -3.85 -35.92 14.16
CA GLU A 14 -3.62 -37.35 13.97
C GLU A 14 -2.76 -37.62 12.73
N ASP A 15 -2.99 -36.86 11.66
CA ASP A 15 -2.19 -36.93 10.43
C ASP A 15 -0.75 -36.51 10.69
N ILE A 16 -0.54 -35.36 11.35
CA ILE A 16 0.80 -34.83 11.66
C ILE A 16 1.57 -35.80 12.55
N ARG A 17 0.91 -36.41 13.55
CA ARG A 17 1.54 -37.38 14.43
C ARG A 17 1.91 -38.67 13.69
N SER A 18 1.05 -39.12 12.78
CA SER A 18 1.29 -40.33 11.98
C SER A 18 2.44 -40.13 10.99
N ILE A 19 2.44 -39.00 10.29
CA ILE A 19 3.50 -38.61 9.35
C ILE A 19 4.82 -38.36 10.11
N GLY A 20 4.76 -37.70 11.27
CA GLY A 20 5.93 -37.46 12.13
C GLY A 20 6.60 -38.75 12.60
N LYS A 21 5.81 -39.78 12.93
CA LYS A 21 6.34 -41.11 13.26
C LYS A 21 6.92 -41.83 12.04
N LEU A 22 6.28 -41.72 10.89
CA LEU A 22 6.71 -42.37 9.65
C LEU A 22 8.03 -41.81 9.12
N LEU A 23 8.22 -40.49 9.23
CA LEU A 23 9.38 -39.76 8.70
C LEU A 23 10.43 -39.43 9.76
N HIS A 24 10.27 -39.93 10.99
CA HIS A 24 11.17 -39.66 12.12
C HIS A 24 11.42 -38.16 12.37
N LEU A 25 10.36 -37.34 12.27
CA LEU A 25 10.47 -35.89 12.48
C LEU A 25 10.69 -35.54 13.94
N HIS A 26 11.49 -34.51 14.18
CA HIS A 26 11.75 -34.00 15.52
C HIS A 26 10.45 -33.45 16.16
N PRO A 27 10.20 -33.67 17.47
CA PRO A 27 8.99 -33.18 18.13
C PRO A 27 8.79 -31.66 18.02
N LEU A 28 9.89 -30.88 18.02
CA LEU A 28 9.81 -29.42 17.80
C LEU A 28 9.27 -29.07 16.41
N THR A 29 9.67 -29.79 15.37
CA THR A 29 9.15 -29.58 14.01
C THR A 29 7.64 -29.85 13.95
N LEU A 30 7.16 -30.87 14.65
CA LEU A 30 5.73 -31.17 14.75
C LEU A 30 4.98 -30.07 15.51
N GLU A 31 5.55 -29.61 16.62
CA GLU A 31 5.01 -28.51 17.44
C GLU A 31 4.91 -27.21 16.64
N ASP A 32 5.90 -26.88 15.82
CA ASP A 32 5.91 -25.69 14.98
C ASP A 32 4.78 -25.71 13.93
N ILE A 33 4.59 -26.86 13.27
CA ILE A 33 3.52 -27.07 12.28
C ILE A 33 2.14 -26.94 12.94
N LEU A 34 1.98 -27.51 14.14
CA LEU A 34 0.71 -27.52 14.87
C LEU A 34 0.36 -26.16 15.46
N ARG A 35 1.34 -25.48 16.07
CA ARG A 35 1.16 -24.15 16.65
C ARG A 35 1.08 -23.05 15.61
N ARG A 36 1.37 -23.37 14.35
CA ARG A 36 1.37 -22.43 13.23
C ARG A 36 2.31 -21.26 13.52
N GLU A 37 3.55 -21.56 13.93
CA GLU A 37 4.51 -20.52 14.31
C GLU A 37 4.62 -19.48 13.17
N PRO A 38 4.45 -18.17 13.45
CA PRO A 38 4.45 -17.13 12.43
C PRO A 38 5.85 -16.85 11.86
N ARG A 39 6.88 -17.42 12.47
CA ARG A 39 8.27 -17.15 12.14
C ARG A 39 8.70 -18.00 10.95
N GLU A 40 9.21 -17.31 9.94
CA GLU A 40 9.88 -17.96 8.82
C GLU A 40 11.29 -18.37 9.24
N LYS A 41 11.64 -19.63 8.99
CA LYS A 41 12.90 -20.21 9.45
C LYS A 41 13.34 -21.38 8.57
N PHE A 42 14.66 -21.57 8.54
CA PHE A 42 15.29 -22.75 7.97
C PHE A 42 16.08 -23.46 9.07
N GLU A 43 15.76 -24.72 9.30
CA GLU A 43 16.41 -25.59 10.26
C GLU A 43 16.97 -26.82 9.55
N HIS A 44 18.22 -27.16 9.82
CA HIS A 44 18.85 -28.36 9.28
C HIS A 44 19.09 -29.37 10.41
N TYR A 45 18.49 -30.54 10.29
CA TYR A 45 18.61 -31.62 11.26
C TYR A 45 19.61 -32.66 10.74
N THR A 46 20.91 -32.40 10.89
CA THR A 46 21.98 -33.28 10.39
C THR A 46 21.88 -34.72 10.91
N ARG A 47 21.44 -34.91 12.16
CA ARG A 47 21.27 -36.26 12.77
C ARG A 47 20.08 -37.05 12.23
N LEU A 48 19.04 -36.34 11.78
CA LEU A 48 17.80 -36.93 11.28
C LEU A 48 17.73 -36.89 9.74
N GLY A 49 18.73 -36.34 9.07
CA GLY A 49 18.85 -36.36 7.62
C GLY A 49 17.84 -35.48 6.85
N TYR A 50 17.19 -34.51 7.50
CA TYR A 50 16.21 -33.65 6.84
C TYR A 50 16.44 -32.14 7.08
N HIS A 51 15.85 -31.35 6.18
CA HIS A 51 15.74 -29.90 6.27
C HIS A 51 14.28 -29.51 6.51
N PHE A 52 14.07 -28.57 7.42
CA PHE A 52 12.76 -27.98 7.68
C PHE A 52 12.78 -26.52 7.25
N VAL A 53 11.80 -26.14 6.45
CA VAL A 53 11.60 -24.78 5.98
C VAL A 53 10.20 -24.33 6.35
N SER A 54 10.09 -23.20 7.04
CA SER A 54 8.84 -22.52 7.36
C SER A 54 8.81 -21.22 6.56
N PHE A 55 7.81 -21.08 5.69
CA PHE A 55 7.55 -19.88 4.90
C PHE A 55 6.12 -19.41 5.14
N ARG A 56 5.89 -18.11 4.96
CA ARG A 56 4.54 -17.59 4.74
C ARG A 56 4.31 -17.31 3.27
N THR A 57 3.12 -17.61 2.80
CA THR A 57 2.63 -17.17 1.50
C THR A 57 1.48 -16.18 1.69
N ILE A 58 1.26 -15.37 0.66
CA ILE A 58 0.13 -14.47 0.60
C ILE A 58 -1.08 -15.26 0.10
N GLU A 59 -2.18 -15.19 0.83
CA GLU A 59 -3.45 -15.76 0.39
C GLU A 59 -4.00 -14.93 -0.77
N SER A 60 -3.96 -15.51 -1.97
CA SER A 60 -4.68 -14.99 -3.13
C SER A 60 -6.17 -15.25 -2.90
N ARG A 61 -6.90 -14.26 -2.36
CA ARG A 61 -8.35 -14.36 -2.21
C ARG A 61 -8.98 -14.30 -3.59
N ALA A 62 -9.09 -15.46 -4.23
CA ALA A 62 -9.76 -15.63 -5.50
C ALA A 62 -11.15 -14.95 -5.44
N LYS A 63 -11.36 -13.96 -6.32
CA LYS A 63 -12.60 -13.22 -6.68
C LYS A 63 -12.72 -11.75 -6.26
N GLY A 64 -11.71 -11.11 -5.69
CA GLY A 64 -11.61 -9.65 -5.64
C GLY A 64 -10.38 -9.18 -6.40
N SER A 65 -10.46 -8.06 -7.13
CA SER A 65 -9.23 -7.38 -7.58
C SER A 65 -8.31 -7.16 -6.38
N PRO A 66 -6.97 -7.15 -6.56
CA PRO A 66 -6.07 -6.88 -5.44
C PRO A 66 -6.31 -5.47 -4.82
N LEU A 67 -7.02 -4.61 -5.55
CA LEU A 67 -7.66 -3.36 -5.10
C LEU A 67 -8.68 -3.53 -3.94
N HIS A 68 -9.41 -4.64 -3.85
CA HIS A 68 -10.30 -4.93 -2.71
C HIS A 68 -9.54 -5.35 -1.45
N THR A 69 -8.27 -5.74 -1.59
CA THR A 69 -7.35 -6.03 -0.49
C THR A 69 -6.82 -4.74 0.15
N LEU A 70 -6.99 -3.56 -0.47
CA LEU A 70 -6.68 -2.26 0.14
C LEU A 70 -7.59 -1.91 1.34
N GLU A 71 -8.69 -2.64 1.55
CA GLU A 71 -9.58 -2.49 2.71
C GLU A 71 -9.35 -3.56 3.79
N GLY A 72 -8.60 -4.62 3.48
CA GLY A 72 -8.34 -5.76 4.36
C GLY A 72 -6.87 -5.93 4.71
N GLU A 73 -6.59 -6.71 5.75
CA GLU A 73 -5.23 -7.22 5.98
C GLU A 73 -4.94 -8.30 4.94
N ILE A 74 -3.71 -8.33 4.42
CA ILE A 74 -3.25 -9.41 3.54
C ILE A 74 -3.41 -10.72 4.32
N GLY A 75 -4.18 -11.65 3.77
CA GLY A 75 -4.28 -13.00 4.33
C GLY A 75 -2.91 -13.67 4.22
N GLU A 76 -2.38 -14.17 5.33
CA GLU A 76 -1.09 -14.85 5.37
C GLU A 76 -1.34 -16.33 5.69
N ALA A 77 -0.79 -17.22 4.87
CA ALA A 77 -0.86 -18.67 5.08
C ALA A 77 0.53 -19.24 5.33
N ASN A 78 0.65 -20.18 6.27
CA ASN A 78 1.92 -20.84 6.56
C ASN A 78 2.10 -22.07 5.64
N VAL A 79 3.26 -22.16 5.00
CA VAL A 79 3.71 -23.28 4.19
C VAL A 79 4.92 -23.90 4.87
N TYR A 80 4.86 -25.20 5.14
CA TYR A 80 5.94 -25.94 5.76
C TYR A 80 6.48 -26.99 4.79
N LEU A 81 7.79 -26.95 4.56
CA LEU A 81 8.50 -27.88 3.68
C LEU A 81 9.45 -28.74 4.52
N VAL A 82 9.35 -30.06 4.37
CA VAL A 82 10.26 -31.03 4.96
C VAL A 82 10.95 -31.77 3.82
N VAL A 83 12.26 -31.56 3.67
CA VAL A 83 13.08 -32.19 2.63
C VAL A 83 13.95 -33.26 3.29
N SER A 84 13.67 -34.55 3.08
CA SER A 84 14.46 -35.65 3.66
C SER A 84 15.42 -36.25 2.63
N LYS A 85 16.68 -36.48 3.05
CA LYS A 85 17.74 -37.13 2.26
C LYS A 85 18.15 -38.45 2.92
N GLU A 86 17.32 -39.48 2.86
CA GLU A 86 17.69 -40.78 3.44
C GLU A 86 18.29 -41.74 2.39
N GLY A 87 19.35 -42.45 2.80
CA GLY A 87 20.38 -43.02 1.92
C GLY A 87 20.00 -44.27 1.13
N ALA A 88 20.71 -44.45 0.00
CA ALA A 88 20.96 -45.62 -0.85
C ALA A 88 19.78 -46.54 -1.29
N CYS A 89 18.63 -46.58 -0.63
CA CYS A 89 17.53 -47.49 -0.96
C CYS A 89 16.14 -46.86 -0.94
N VAL A 90 15.98 -45.60 -0.52
CA VAL A 90 14.70 -44.88 -0.61
C VAL A 90 14.92 -43.56 -1.32
N SER A 91 14.30 -43.44 -2.50
CA SER A 91 14.15 -42.20 -3.26
C SER A 91 13.82 -41.01 -2.35
N THR A 92 14.55 -39.90 -2.51
CA THR A 92 14.38 -38.66 -1.75
C THR A 92 12.91 -38.21 -1.65
N ILE A 93 12.39 -38.11 -0.42
CA ILE A 93 11.00 -37.75 -0.14
C ILE A 93 10.93 -36.27 0.25
N LEU A 94 10.16 -35.49 -0.51
CA LEU A 94 9.76 -34.15 -0.15
C LEU A 94 8.32 -34.21 0.39
N VAL A 95 8.13 -33.72 1.62
CA VAL A 95 6.79 -33.57 2.20
C VAL A 95 6.48 -32.10 2.35
N CYS A 96 5.40 -31.68 1.70
CA CYS A 96 4.86 -30.34 1.75
C CYS A 96 3.60 -30.37 2.61
N PHE A 97 3.57 -29.58 3.68
CA PHE A 97 2.36 -29.34 4.46
C PHE A 97 1.86 -27.95 4.12
N VAL A 98 0.62 -27.90 3.65
CA VAL A 98 -0.06 -26.65 3.34
C VAL A 98 -1.25 -26.47 4.25
N LEU A 99 -1.17 -25.43 5.07
CA LEU A 99 -2.27 -25.06 5.94
C LEU A 99 -3.10 -23.99 5.26
N MET A 100 -4.36 -24.36 4.99
CA MET A 100 -5.49 -23.54 4.55
C MET A 100 -5.55 -23.12 3.07
N THR A 101 -4.50 -22.60 2.43
CA THR A 101 -4.71 -21.90 1.13
C THR A 101 -3.49 -21.82 0.18
N GLY A 102 -2.59 -22.80 0.20
CA GLY A 102 -1.42 -22.85 -0.70
C GLY A 102 -1.58 -23.67 -1.99
N GLU A 103 -2.79 -24.16 -2.29
CA GLU A 103 -3.06 -25.02 -3.45
C GLU A 103 -2.57 -24.40 -4.76
N GLU A 104 -2.74 -23.08 -4.95
CA GLU A 104 -2.33 -22.41 -6.19
C GLU A 104 -0.83 -22.55 -6.50
N HIS A 105 0.04 -22.42 -5.49
CA HIS A 105 1.50 -22.50 -5.71
C HIS A 105 1.91 -23.94 -6.01
N ILE A 106 1.32 -24.90 -5.29
CA ILE A 106 1.57 -26.33 -5.53
C ILE A 106 1.08 -26.73 -6.91
N ASP A 107 -0.10 -26.27 -7.33
CA ASP A 107 -0.65 -26.56 -8.65
C ASP A 107 0.19 -25.97 -9.78
N ARG A 108 0.71 -24.73 -9.62
CA ARG A 108 1.67 -24.14 -10.56
C ARG A 108 2.93 -25.00 -10.69
N VAL A 109 3.49 -25.44 -9.56
CA VAL A 109 4.67 -26.31 -9.55
C VAL A 109 4.35 -27.69 -10.12
N ARG A 110 3.20 -28.28 -9.79
CA ARG A 110 2.74 -29.58 -10.32
C ARG A 110 2.57 -29.54 -11.83
N ASN A 111 1.98 -28.47 -12.36
CA ASN A 111 1.87 -28.25 -13.80
C ASN A 111 3.25 -28.06 -14.46
N ARG A 112 4.18 -27.38 -13.77
CA ARG A 112 5.57 -27.23 -14.21
C ARG A 112 6.30 -28.58 -14.24
N ILE A 113 6.11 -29.41 -13.21
CA ILE A 113 6.62 -30.78 -13.11
C ILE A 113 6.10 -31.63 -14.27
N PHE A 114 4.80 -31.64 -14.51
CA PHE A 114 4.20 -32.43 -15.58
C PHE A 114 4.72 -32.06 -16.98
N LYS A 115 5.01 -30.77 -17.22
CA LYS A 115 5.57 -30.28 -18.50
C LYS A 115 7.05 -30.61 -18.68
N LEU A 116 7.79 -30.80 -17.59
CA LEU A 116 9.25 -30.96 -17.60
C LEU A 116 9.69 -32.41 -17.26
N ASP A 117 8.75 -33.31 -17.00
CA ASP A 117 8.99 -34.72 -16.58
C ASP A 117 9.86 -35.49 -17.60
N GLU A 118 9.82 -35.12 -18.88
CA GLU A 118 10.61 -35.76 -19.93
C GLU A 118 12.02 -35.16 -20.12
N VAL A 119 12.28 -33.96 -19.60
CA VAL A 119 13.48 -33.16 -19.95
C VAL A 119 14.50 -33.10 -18.80
N ALA A 120 14.05 -33.18 -17.54
CA ALA A 120 14.93 -32.99 -16.39
C ALA A 120 14.68 -34.01 -15.26
N SER A 121 15.76 -34.57 -14.71
CA SER A 121 15.69 -35.34 -13.47
C SER A 121 15.47 -34.41 -12.29
N MET A 122 14.22 -34.28 -11.84
CA MET A 122 13.86 -33.42 -10.72
C MET A 122 14.28 -33.99 -9.38
N SER A 123 15.15 -33.26 -8.68
CA SER A 123 15.49 -33.52 -7.28
C SER A 123 14.41 -33.00 -6.33
N SER A 124 14.30 -33.57 -5.14
CA SER A 124 13.50 -33.00 -4.04
C SER A 124 13.85 -31.54 -3.74
N GLU A 125 15.13 -31.19 -3.85
CA GLU A 125 15.64 -29.83 -3.64
C GLU A 125 15.24 -28.89 -4.78
N TRP A 126 15.15 -29.40 -6.02
CA TRP A 126 14.64 -28.64 -7.15
C TRP A 126 13.14 -28.35 -6.99
N ILE A 127 12.37 -29.31 -6.46
CA ILE A 127 10.95 -29.09 -6.14
C ILE A 127 10.82 -28.08 -4.98
N SER A 128 11.67 -28.17 -3.94
CA SER A 128 11.71 -27.19 -2.86
C SER A 128 12.00 -25.78 -3.38
N HIS A 129 13.03 -25.63 -4.21
CA HIS A 129 13.33 -24.37 -4.89
C HIS A 129 12.10 -23.87 -5.67
N SER A 130 11.47 -24.77 -6.43
CA SER A 130 10.33 -24.42 -7.27
C SER A 130 9.11 -23.90 -6.50
N ILE A 131 8.86 -24.46 -5.32
CA ILE A 131 7.79 -23.97 -4.44
C ILE A 131 8.14 -22.60 -3.87
N LEU A 132 9.39 -22.39 -3.43
CA LEU A 132 9.84 -21.10 -2.91
C LEU A 132 9.77 -20.00 -3.99
N ASP A 133 10.25 -20.30 -5.19
CA ASP A 133 10.13 -19.47 -6.39
C ASP A 133 8.68 -19.08 -6.66
N SER A 134 7.76 -20.05 -6.69
CA SER A 134 6.32 -19.76 -6.89
C SER A 134 5.68 -18.90 -5.79
N ILE A 135 6.17 -19.00 -4.55
CA ILE A 135 5.75 -18.15 -3.43
C ILE A 135 6.30 -16.73 -3.61
N VAL A 136 7.56 -16.57 -4.00
CA VAL A 136 8.17 -15.25 -4.28
C VAL A 136 7.49 -14.59 -5.49
N ASP A 137 7.16 -15.37 -6.52
CA ASP A 137 6.47 -14.87 -7.71
C ASP A 137 5.08 -14.30 -7.40
N SER A 138 4.47 -14.75 -6.31
CA SER A 138 3.16 -14.25 -5.87
C SER A 138 3.18 -12.77 -5.47
N PHE A 139 4.35 -12.18 -5.24
CA PHE A 139 4.52 -10.77 -4.90
C PHE A 139 4.49 -9.85 -6.13
N PHE A 140 4.77 -10.35 -7.35
CA PHE A 140 4.80 -9.51 -8.55
C PHE A 140 3.45 -8.86 -8.91
N PRO A 141 2.30 -9.57 -8.86
CA PRO A 141 1.01 -8.93 -9.09
C PRO A 141 0.73 -7.75 -8.15
N TYR A 142 1.17 -7.85 -6.88
CA TYR A 142 1.06 -6.76 -5.92
C TYR A 142 2.02 -5.61 -6.24
N LEU A 143 3.23 -5.92 -6.71
CA LEU A 143 4.18 -4.91 -7.17
C LEU A 143 3.59 -4.08 -8.31
N GLU A 144 3.05 -4.73 -9.35
CA GLU A 144 2.45 -4.04 -10.50
C GLU A 144 1.26 -3.17 -10.11
N GLU A 145 0.44 -3.61 -9.15
CA GLU A 145 -0.68 -2.81 -8.68
C GLU A 145 -0.21 -1.59 -7.86
N ILE A 146 0.76 -1.79 -6.97
CA ILE A 146 1.36 -0.70 -6.20
C ILE A 146 2.00 0.32 -7.14
N GLU A 147 2.73 -0.13 -8.16
CA GLU A 147 3.33 0.73 -9.18
C GLU A 147 2.26 1.58 -9.87
N LYS A 148 1.19 0.95 -10.38
CA LYS A 148 0.06 1.66 -11.02
C LYS A 148 -0.55 2.69 -10.07
N GLU A 149 -0.79 2.31 -8.82
CA GLU A 149 -1.40 3.19 -7.82
C GLU A 149 -0.49 4.39 -7.46
N VAL A 150 0.81 4.16 -7.26
CA VAL A 150 1.81 5.20 -7.01
C VAL A 150 1.86 6.19 -8.17
N LEU A 151 1.95 5.70 -9.41
CA LEU A 151 1.93 6.54 -10.61
C LEU A 151 0.65 7.39 -10.68
N THR A 152 -0.52 6.81 -10.37
CA THR A 152 -1.76 7.60 -10.36
C THR A 152 -1.76 8.70 -9.30
N ILE A 153 -1.16 8.45 -8.13
CA ILE A 153 -1.05 9.45 -7.05
C ILE A 153 -0.10 10.57 -7.47
N GLU A 154 1.04 10.23 -8.07
CA GLU A 154 2.00 11.20 -8.59
C GLU A 154 1.39 12.08 -9.69
N ASP A 155 0.65 11.47 -10.63
CA ASP A 155 -0.06 12.20 -11.68
C ASP A 155 -1.09 13.18 -11.12
N ILE A 156 -1.84 12.78 -10.09
CA ILE A 156 -2.81 13.68 -9.42
C ILE A 156 -2.09 14.88 -8.81
N ILE A 157 -0.98 14.65 -8.11
CA ILE A 157 -0.16 15.70 -7.48
C ILE A 157 0.43 16.65 -8.52
N PHE A 158 0.93 16.10 -9.63
CA PHE A 158 1.53 16.86 -10.72
C PHE A 158 0.49 17.68 -11.49
N LEU A 159 -0.65 17.06 -11.83
CA LEU A 159 -1.74 17.74 -12.53
C LEU A 159 -2.30 18.88 -11.69
N TRP A 160 -2.46 18.67 -10.38
CA TRP A 160 -2.87 19.72 -9.45
C TRP A 160 -1.88 20.89 -9.48
N ALA A 161 -0.59 20.61 -9.37
CA ALA A 161 0.45 21.64 -9.39
C ALA A 161 0.44 22.48 -10.68
N ARG A 162 0.10 21.88 -11.83
CA ARG A 162 0.07 22.56 -13.12
C ARG A 162 -1.21 23.36 -13.37
N LEU A 163 -2.37 22.84 -12.96
CA LEU A 163 -3.67 23.47 -13.22
C LEU A 163 -4.03 24.55 -12.19
N PHE A 164 -3.55 24.42 -10.94
CA PHE A 164 -3.90 25.34 -9.86
C PHE A 164 -3.48 26.80 -10.12
N PRO A 165 -2.30 27.12 -10.68
CA PRO A 165 -1.91 28.49 -11.01
C PRO A 165 -2.84 29.15 -12.05
N GLN A 166 -3.41 28.38 -12.98
CA GLN A 166 -4.23 28.91 -14.08
C GLN A 166 -5.66 29.22 -13.65
N SER A 167 -6.23 28.42 -12.73
CA SER A 167 -7.56 28.69 -12.16
C SER A 167 -7.61 29.93 -11.27
N ALA A 168 -6.48 30.38 -10.73
CA ALA A 168 -6.39 31.60 -9.93
C ALA A 168 -6.35 32.88 -10.81
N ALA A 169 -5.97 32.77 -12.08
CA ALA A 169 -5.77 33.90 -12.99
C ALA A 169 -6.98 34.20 -13.91
N GLY A 170 -7.91 33.25 -14.09
CA GLY A 170 -9.08 33.40 -14.97
C GLY A 170 -10.40 33.38 -14.20
N GLY A 171 -11.15 34.48 -14.26
CA GLY A 171 -12.51 34.56 -13.72
C GLY A 171 -13.51 33.66 -14.46
N SER A 172 -14.54 33.21 -13.74
CA SER A 172 -15.71 32.48 -14.22
C SER A 172 -15.43 31.20 -15.01
N GLY A 173 -14.96 30.18 -14.30
CA GLY A 173 -15.08 28.79 -14.72
C GLY A 173 -15.20 27.96 -13.45
N SER A 174 -16.11 27.00 -13.42
CA SER A 174 -16.15 25.95 -12.40
C SER A 174 -14.71 25.46 -12.15
N GLY A 175 -14.16 25.76 -10.97
CA GLY A 175 -12.83 25.29 -10.58
C GLY A 175 -12.73 23.77 -10.81
N PRO A 176 -11.53 23.24 -11.04
CA PRO A 176 -11.35 21.85 -11.45
C PRO A 176 -12.22 20.92 -10.57
N PRO A 177 -13.08 20.07 -11.17
CA PRO A 177 -13.96 19.19 -10.42
C PRO A 177 -13.11 18.09 -9.80
N MET A 178 -12.45 18.37 -8.69
CA MET A 178 -11.59 17.40 -8.02
C MET A 178 -11.75 17.52 -6.52
N ASN A 179 -12.83 16.93 -6.02
CA ASN A 179 -12.86 16.35 -4.70
C ASN A 179 -13.42 14.93 -4.83
N PRO A 180 -12.71 13.95 -4.27
CA PRO A 180 -12.46 13.96 -2.83
C PRO A 180 -10.97 13.90 -2.47
N THR A 181 -10.41 15.03 -2.04
CA THR A 181 -9.05 15.13 -1.49
C THR A 181 -8.77 14.16 -0.33
N SER A 182 -9.81 13.81 0.44
CA SER A 182 -9.73 12.77 1.47
C SER A 182 -9.50 11.38 0.87
N THR A 183 -10.12 11.05 -0.27
CA THR A 183 -9.93 9.74 -0.92
C THR A 183 -8.52 9.55 -1.44
N THR A 184 -7.88 10.58 -2.02
CA THR A 184 -6.48 10.50 -2.44
C THR A 184 -5.55 10.30 -1.24
N LEU A 185 -5.80 10.99 -0.12
CA LEU A 185 -5.06 10.77 1.13
C LEU A 185 -5.24 9.37 1.68
N HIS A 186 -6.49 8.86 1.69
CA HIS A 186 -6.78 7.52 2.16
C HIS A 186 -6.15 6.44 1.25
N ARG A 187 -6.21 6.62 -0.07
CA ARG A 187 -5.53 5.77 -1.06
C ARG A 187 -4.04 5.72 -0.77
N MET A 188 -3.41 6.88 -0.65
CA MET A 188 -1.99 6.99 -0.32
C MET A 188 -1.61 6.28 0.99
N ALA A 189 -2.40 6.47 2.05
CA ALA A 189 -2.16 5.81 3.33
C ALA A 189 -2.35 4.28 3.24
N ARG A 190 -3.35 3.81 2.49
CA ARG A 190 -3.59 2.39 2.23
C ARG A 190 -2.44 1.76 1.45
N THR A 191 -2.00 2.36 0.35
CA THR A 191 -0.86 1.89 -0.45
C THR A 191 0.40 1.81 0.38
N ARG A 192 0.69 2.84 1.19
CA ARG A 192 1.86 2.82 2.10
C ARG A 192 1.78 1.68 3.11
N ARG A 193 0.60 1.43 3.70
CA ARG A 193 0.40 0.32 4.64
C ARG A 193 0.65 -1.03 3.96
N LEU A 194 0.13 -1.24 2.74
CA LEU A 194 0.39 -2.46 1.98
C LEU A 194 1.87 -2.65 1.65
N VAL A 195 2.54 -1.62 1.13
CA VAL A 195 3.98 -1.66 0.85
C VAL A 195 4.78 -2.03 2.10
N THR A 196 4.45 -1.42 3.25
CA THR A 196 5.12 -1.72 4.52
C THR A 196 4.89 -3.17 4.97
N GLN A 197 3.67 -3.70 4.80
CA GLN A 197 3.35 -5.08 5.12
C GLN A 197 4.10 -6.07 4.21
N LEU A 198 4.13 -5.82 2.90
CA LEU A 198 4.86 -6.66 1.93
C LEU A 198 6.37 -6.61 2.17
N LEU A 199 6.95 -5.44 2.44
CA LEU A 199 8.36 -5.28 2.76
C LEU A 199 8.75 -6.08 4.02
N ARG A 200 7.90 -6.07 5.05
CA ARG A 200 8.09 -6.87 6.28
C ARG A 200 8.08 -8.37 5.98
N LEU A 201 7.14 -8.83 5.16
CA LEU A 201 7.02 -10.25 4.78
C LEU A 201 8.21 -10.72 3.94
N LEU A 202 8.69 -9.86 3.04
CA LEU A 202 9.77 -10.18 2.11
C LEU A 202 11.15 -10.14 2.79
N GLY A 203 11.35 -9.23 3.75
CA GLY A 203 12.63 -9.08 4.45
C GLY A 203 13.11 -10.38 5.09
N VAL A 204 12.22 -11.11 5.78
CA VAL A 204 12.58 -12.38 6.44
C VAL A 204 12.87 -13.49 5.43
N LYS A 205 12.17 -13.52 4.29
CA LYS A 205 12.40 -14.51 3.21
C LYS A 205 13.82 -14.46 2.67
N SER A 206 14.34 -13.25 2.47
CA SER A 206 15.70 -13.04 1.94
C SER A 206 16.76 -13.71 2.82
N GLU A 207 16.62 -13.62 4.14
CA GLU A 207 17.53 -14.26 5.09
C GLU A 207 17.42 -15.79 5.07
N VAL A 208 16.19 -16.31 4.94
CA VAL A 208 15.95 -17.76 4.92
C VAL A 208 16.54 -18.38 3.66
N VAL A 209 16.30 -17.77 2.48
CA VAL A 209 16.87 -18.24 1.21
C VAL A 209 18.40 -18.11 1.23
N ALA A 210 18.96 -16.99 1.69
CA ALA A 210 20.40 -16.81 1.81
C ALA A 210 21.05 -17.88 2.71
N ARG A 211 20.38 -18.29 3.80
CA ARG A 211 20.85 -19.40 4.65
C ARG A 211 20.81 -20.75 3.95
N ILE A 212 19.78 -21.01 3.13
CA ILE A 212 19.67 -22.22 2.31
C ILE A 212 20.82 -22.26 1.29
N THR A 213 21.02 -21.19 0.52
CA THR A 213 22.07 -21.07 -0.51
C THR A 213 23.46 -21.25 0.11
N LYS A 214 23.74 -20.54 1.21
CA LYS A 214 25.01 -20.68 1.94
C LYS A 214 25.25 -22.11 2.40
N ARG A 215 24.20 -22.83 2.82
CA ARG A 215 24.32 -24.22 3.28
C ARG A 215 24.64 -25.18 2.14
N LEU A 216 23.94 -25.05 1.01
CA LEU A 216 24.21 -25.84 -0.19
C LEU A 216 25.67 -25.69 -0.64
N LEU A 217 26.20 -24.47 -0.62
CA LEU A 217 27.61 -24.19 -0.93
C LEU A 217 28.59 -24.67 0.16
N THR A 218 28.26 -24.55 1.46
CA THR A 218 29.17 -25.03 2.52
C THR A 218 29.28 -26.55 2.61
N SER A 219 28.29 -27.29 2.10
CA SER A 219 28.34 -28.76 1.96
C SER A 219 29.57 -29.18 1.14
N GLU A 220 29.93 -28.39 0.12
CA GLU A 220 31.11 -28.56 -0.74
C GLU A 220 32.43 -28.56 0.04
N GLY A 221 32.54 -27.71 1.07
CA GLY A 221 33.73 -27.58 1.90
C GLY A 221 33.95 -28.77 2.83
N SER A 222 32.90 -29.51 3.18
CA SER A 222 33.02 -30.70 4.04
C SER A 222 33.36 -31.96 3.26
N LEU A 223 32.84 -32.11 2.03
CA LEU A 223 33.14 -33.25 1.16
C LEU A 223 34.53 -33.18 0.52
N SER A 224 35.12 -31.99 0.39
CA SER A 224 36.46 -31.80 -0.19
C SER A 224 37.61 -32.09 0.78
N VAL A 225 37.37 -32.08 2.10
CA VAL A 225 38.42 -32.25 3.13
C VAL A 225 38.55 -33.69 3.61
N THR A 226 37.50 -34.52 3.49
CA THR A 226 37.57 -35.94 3.85
C THR A 226 37.69 -36.81 2.60
N ASP A 227 38.92 -37.15 2.23
CA ASP A 227 39.40 -38.53 2.08
C ASP A 227 40.45 -38.64 0.97
N GLY A 228 41.70 -38.33 1.34
CA GLY A 228 42.89 -38.61 0.54
C GLY A 228 43.27 -40.09 0.49
N ARG A 229 42.34 -41.02 0.75
CA ARG A 229 42.62 -42.46 0.73
C ARG A 229 42.00 -43.11 -0.51
N ALA A 230 42.89 -43.59 -1.36
CA ALA A 230 42.59 -44.25 -2.62
C ALA A 230 41.77 -45.53 -2.38
N GLY A 231 40.49 -45.50 -2.72
CA GLY A 231 39.65 -46.68 -2.79
C GLY A 231 38.29 -46.32 -3.38
N ASP A 232 38.04 -46.77 -4.62
CA ASP A 232 36.77 -46.76 -5.34
C ASP A 232 36.50 -45.54 -6.25
N ALA A 233 36.83 -45.69 -7.54
CA ALA A 233 36.58 -44.67 -8.59
C ALA A 233 35.07 -44.36 -8.74
N THR A 234 34.22 -45.36 -8.54
CA THR A 234 32.76 -45.24 -8.64
C THR A 234 32.19 -44.34 -7.53
N LYS A 235 32.76 -44.35 -6.33
CA LYS A 235 32.35 -43.41 -5.25
C LYS A 235 32.74 -41.97 -5.54
N ARG A 236 33.86 -41.75 -6.24
CA ARG A 236 34.28 -40.42 -6.67
C ARG A 236 33.36 -39.85 -7.74
N GLU A 237 32.96 -40.66 -8.71
CA GLU A 237 32.00 -40.27 -9.75
C GLU A 237 30.61 -39.96 -9.17
N ILE A 238 30.09 -40.81 -8.27
CA ILE A 238 28.81 -40.58 -7.58
C ILE A 238 28.86 -39.31 -6.72
N GLY A 239 29.97 -39.10 -6.00
CA GLY A 239 30.19 -37.90 -5.19
C GLY A 239 30.27 -36.63 -6.04
N GLN A 240 30.95 -36.68 -7.19
CA GLN A 240 31.03 -35.56 -8.13
C GLN A 240 29.67 -35.21 -8.76
N ALA A 241 28.90 -36.21 -9.18
CA ALA A 241 27.56 -35.99 -9.73
C ALA A 241 26.62 -35.32 -8.70
N GLN A 242 26.68 -35.75 -7.44
CA GLN A 242 25.86 -35.19 -6.37
C GLN A 242 26.32 -33.78 -5.95
N LEU A 243 27.63 -33.51 -6.02
CA LEU A 243 28.18 -32.16 -5.82
C LEU A 243 27.71 -31.21 -6.93
N GLN A 244 27.80 -31.64 -8.19
CA GLN A 244 27.39 -30.84 -9.33
C GLN A 244 25.89 -30.50 -9.29
N GLN A 245 25.07 -31.44 -8.83
CA GLN A 245 23.64 -31.20 -8.59
C GLN A 245 23.40 -30.17 -7.48
N GLN A 246 24.16 -30.22 -6.36
CA GLN A 246 24.05 -29.23 -5.28
C GLN A 246 24.46 -27.82 -5.75
N VAL A 247 25.51 -27.72 -6.58
CA VAL A 247 25.96 -26.47 -7.20
C VAL A 247 24.86 -25.89 -8.09
N GLU A 248 24.27 -26.71 -8.96
CA GLU A 248 23.19 -26.28 -9.85
C GLU A 248 21.99 -25.75 -9.06
N ILE A 249 21.60 -26.44 -7.99
CA ILE A 249 20.51 -26.01 -7.11
C ILE A 249 20.87 -24.74 -6.34
N ALA A 250 22.12 -24.58 -5.91
CA ALA A 250 22.58 -23.35 -5.26
C ALA A 250 22.49 -22.15 -6.21
N ILE A 251 22.76 -22.34 -7.50
CA ILE A 251 22.59 -21.31 -8.53
C ILE A 251 21.10 -20.94 -8.65
N TYR A 252 20.20 -21.91 -8.74
CA TYR A 252 18.76 -21.64 -8.77
C TYR A 252 18.26 -20.91 -7.49
N MET A 253 18.71 -21.34 -6.30
CA MET A 253 18.38 -20.63 -5.06
C MET A 253 18.96 -19.22 -5.00
N GLY A 254 20.09 -18.97 -5.67
CA GLY A 254 20.64 -17.63 -5.87
C GLY A 254 19.72 -16.72 -6.70
N ASP A 255 19.12 -17.25 -7.76
CA ASP A 255 18.14 -16.52 -8.59
C ASP A 255 16.91 -16.11 -7.78
N VAL A 256 16.36 -17.02 -6.97
CA VAL A 256 15.24 -16.70 -6.06
C VAL A 256 15.64 -15.63 -5.04
N GLN A 257 16.87 -15.67 -4.53
CA GLN A 257 17.37 -14.62 -3.64
C GLN A 257 17.43 -13.27 -4.36
N ASP A 258 17.92 -13.23 -5.59
CA ASP A 258 18.00 -12.00 -6.39
C ASP A 258 16.60 -11.46 -6.75
N HIS A 259 15.63 -12.33 -7.05
CA HIS A 259 14.23 -11.95 -7.20
C HIS A 259 13.66 -11.30 -5.93
N ILE A 260 13.92 -11.90 -4.76
CA ILE A 260 13.51 -11.33 -3.46
C ILE A 260 14.15 -9.95 -3.24
N LEU A 261 15.45 -9.81 -3.51
CA LEU A 261 16.17 -8.55 -3.32
C LEU A 261 15.65 -7.47 -4.28
N THR A 262 15.40 -7.84 -5.53
CA THR A 262 14.84 -6.92 -6.54
C THR A 262 13.46 -6.43 -6.12
N LEU A 263 12.57 -7.33 -5.68
CA LEU A 263 11.26 -6.98 -5.13
C LEU A 263 11.39 -6.06 -3.90
N HIS A 264 12.33 -6.35 -3.01
CA HIS A 264 12.57 -5.55 -1.82
C HIS A 264 13.03 -4.12 -2.17
N HIS A 265 13.94 -3.99 -3.13
CA HIS A 265 14.38 -2.69 -3.63
C HIS A 265 13.22 -1.90 -4.25
N ALA A 266 12.42 -2.53 -5.11
CA ALA A 266 11.28 -1.87 -5.74
C ALA A 266 10.22 -1.41 -4.72
N PHE A 267 9.85 -2.26 -3.75
CA PHE A 267 8.93 -1.84 -2.67
C PHE A 267 9.50 -0.72 -1.80
N ALA A 268 10.80 -0.75 -1.49
CA ALA A 268 11.45 0.32 -0.74
C ALA A 268 11.44 1.66 -1.50
N ASP A 269 11.60 1.62 -2.82
CA ASP A 269 11.54 2.82 -3.66
C ASP A 269 10.11 3.40 -3.71
N TYR A 270 9.09 2.55 -3.85
CA TYR A 270 7.69 2.99 -3.76
C TYR A 270 7.31 3.53 -2.37
N GLU A 271 7.85 2.95 -1.29
CA GLU A 271 7.67 3.49 0.07
C GLU A 271 8.23 4.91 0.18
N ARG A 272 9.43 5.14 -0.37
CA ARG A 272 10.08 6.45 -0.38
C ARG A 272 9.29 7.45 -1.21
N ALA A 273 8.84 7.07 -2.40
CA ALA A 273 8.02 7.92 -3.27
C ALA A 273 6.73 8.36 -2.54
N LEU A 274 6.01 7.42 -1.93
CA LEU A 274 4.81 7.71 -1.13
C LEU A 274 5.14 8.59 0.09
N SER A 275 6.25 8.32 0.79
CA SER A 275 6.69 9.13 1.92
C SER A 275 6.96 10.59 1.54
N GLN A 276 7.50 10.84 0.34
CA GLN A 276 7.78 12.18 -0.16
C GLN A 276 6.54 12.88 -0.70
N ALA A 277 5.65 12.16 -1.40
CA ALA A 277 4.43 12.71 -1.98
C ALA A 277 3.40 13.15 -0.91
N HIS A 278 3.43 12.57 0.28
CA HIS A 278 2.42 12.82 1.32
C HIS A 278 2.45 14.26 1.88
N PRO A 279 3.60 14.78 2.36
CA PRO A 279 3.69 16.18 2.78
C PRO A 279 3.50 17.15 1.62
N LEU A 280 3.91 16.79 0.40
CA LEU A 280 3.70 17.60 -0.79
C LEU A 280 2.20 17.80 -1.06
N TYR A 281 1.43 16.72 -1.06
CA TYR A 281 -0.02 16.78 -1.24
C TYR A 281 -0.72 17.56 -0.12
N LEU A 282 -0.30 17.39 1.13
CA LEU A 282 -0.85 18.17 2.25
C LEU A 282 -0.58 19.67 2.14
N SER A 283 0.62 20.05 1.67
CA SER A 283 0.97 21.45 1.43
C SER A 283 0.11 22.05 0.33
N GLN A 284 -0.08 21.32 -0.76
CA GLN A 284 -0.98 21.69 -1.87
C GLN A 284 -2.43 21.83 -1.40
N LEU A 285 -2.92 20.90 -0.59
CA LEU A 285 -4.26 20.97 -0.01
C LEU A 285 -4.44 22.22 0.86
N ARG A 286 -3.46 22.53 1.71
CA ARG A 286 -3.49 23.72 2.57
C ARG A 286 -3.52 25.01 1.75
N THR A 287 -2.73 25.11 0.69
CA THR A 287 -2.75 26.29 -0.19
C THR A 287 -4.06 26.39 -0.97
N GLY A 288 -4.60 25.26 -1.43
CA GLY A 288 -5.93 25.17 -2.04
C GLY A 288 -7.05 25.70 -1.13
N VAL A 289 -7.09 25.22 0.11
CA VAL A 289 -8.06 25.67 1.12
C VAL A 289 -7.86 27.14 1.49
N ALA A 290 -6.61 27.61 1.59
CA ALA A 290 -6.33 29.01 1.89
C ALA A 290 -6.84 29.97 0.79
N MET A 291 -6.63 29.61 -0.48
CA MET A 291 -7.08 30.43 -1.62
C MET A 291 -8.61 30.42 -1.78
N THR A 292 -9.26 29.27 -1.62
CA THR A 292 -10.73 29.18 -1.64
C THR A 292 -11.34 29.99 -0.49
N LYS A 293 -10.75 29.91 0.71
CA LYS A 293 -11.13 30.74 1.85
C LYS A 293 -10.99 32.23 1.55
N GLN A 294 -9.90 32.66 0.90
CA GLN A 294 -9.73 34.06 0.49
C GLN A 294 -10.83 34.50 -0.49
N GLY A 295 -11.26 33.63 -1.40
CA GLY A 295 -12.39 33.86 -2.30
C GLY A 295 -13.71 34.04 -1.55
N THR A 296 -14.05 33.09 -0.67
CA THR A 296 -15.27 33.15 0.15
C THR A 296 -15.27 34.34 1.10
N ASP A 297 -14.12 34.71 1.67
CA ASP A 297 -13.99 35.88 2.54
C ASP A 297 -14.31 37.17 1.78
N LYS A 298 -13.93 37.27 0.49
CA LYS A 298 -14.27 38.41 -0.36
C LYS A 298 -15.77 38.49 -0.65
N GLU A 299 -16.42 37.35 -0.87
CA GLU A 299 -17.87 37.29 -1.08
C GLU A 299 -18.64 37.59 0.21
N LEU A 300 -18.18 37.06 1.34
CA LEU A 300 -18.73 37.34 2.66
C LEU A 300 -18.59 38.82 3.03
N MET A 301 -17.46 39.45 2.72
CA MET A 301 -17.26 40.89 2.89
C MET A 301 -18.24 41.71 2.04
N ARG A 302 -18.53 41.27 0.81
CA ARG A 302 -19.55 41.91 -0.04
C ARG A 302 -20.95 41.76 0.56
N LEU A 303 -21.33 40.54 0.92
CA LEU A 303 -22.66 40.25 1.50
C LEU A 303 -22.90 41.01 2.82
N SER A 304 -21.92 41.01 3.72
CA SER A 304 -22.01 41.73 5.00
C SER A 304 -22.11 43.24 4.81
N SER A 305 -21.37 43.82 3.85
CA SER A 305 -21.47 45.25 3.53
C SER A 305 -22.85 45.65 3.00
N ILE A 306 -23.50 44.79 2.20
CA ILE A 306 -24.88 45.02 1.74
C ILE A 306 -25.86 44.88 2.91
N SER A 307 -25.72 43.84 3.73
CA SER A 307 -26.61 43.58 4.88
C SER A 307 -26.63 44.73 5.90
N ILE A 308 -25.46 45.26 6.26
CA ILE A 308 -25.35 46.41 7.17
C ILE A 308 -25.99 47.66 6.55
N GLY A 309 -25.78 47.89 5.26
CA GLY A 309 -26.39 49.03 4.55
C GLY A 309 -27.93 48.99 4.58
N VAL A 310 -28.52 47.81 4.34
CA VAL A 310 -29.98 47.62 4.39
C VAL A 310 -30.51 47.81 5.81
N LEU A 311 -29.82 47.29 6.83
CA LEU A 311 -30.23 47.40 8.23
C LEU A 311 -30.34 48.85 8.70
N LEU A 312 -29.40 49.72 8.31
CA LEU A 312 -29.45 51.15 8.65
C LEU A 312 -30.70 51.84 8.09
N ILE A 313 -31.05 51.56 6.84
CA ILE A 313 -32.26 52.12 6.21
C ILE A 313 -33.53 51.55 6.88
N GLN A 314 -33.54 50.25 7.17
CA GLN A 314 -34.68 49.56 7.77
C GLN A 314 -35.04 50.15 9.14
N THR A 315 -34.05 50.51 9.97
CA THR A 315 -34.30 51.16 11.26
C THR A 315 -34.95 52.54 11.10
N LEU A 316 -34.48 53.34 10.15
CA LEU A 316 -35.01 54.68 9.89
C LEU A 316 -36.45 54.64 9.35
N ILE A 317 -36.73 53.75 8.40
CA ILE A 317 -38.08 53.50 7.89
C ILE A 317 -38.97 52.94 9.00
N GLY A 318 -38.46 52.01 9.81
CA GLY A 318 -39.19 51.39 10.92
C GLY A 318 -39.70 52.40 11.94
N VAL A 319 -38.85 53.33 12.39
CA VAL A 319 -39.23 54.41 13.34
C VAL A 319 -40.27 55.35 12.73
N CYS A 320 -40.14 55.69 11.45
CA CYS A 320 -41.09 56.56 10.76
C CYS A 320 -42.39 55.86 10.33
N SER A 321 -42.42 54.53 10.36
CA SER A 321 -43.57 53.67 10.04
C SER A 321 -44.40 53.32 11.29
N MET A 322 -43.91 53.65 12.48
CA MET A 322 -44.72 53.58 13.70
C MET A 322 -45.85 54.61 13.61
N ASN A 323 -47.05 54.24 14.07
CA ASN A 323 -48.24 55.10 14.09
C ASN A 323 -48.11 56.23 15.14
N VAL A 324 -47.13 57.11 14.95
CA VAL A 324 -46.83 58.25 15.80
C VAL A 324 -47.34 59.51 15.10
N ASN A 325 -48.11 60.33 15.82
CA ASN A 325 -48.64 61.59 15.29
C ASN A 325 -47.51 62.58 14.99
N ILE A 326 -47.14 62.68 13.71
CA ILE A 326 -46.18 63.66 13.23
C ILE A 326 -46.82 65.06 13.33
N PRO A 327 -46.20 66.03 14.02
CA PRO A 327 -46.75 67.37 14.12
C PRO A 327 -46.89 67.99 12.72
N LYS A 328 -48.12 68.39 12.37
CA LYS A 328 -48.60 68.96 11.08
C LYS A 328 -49.08 68.00 9.99
N ASN A 329 -49.19 66.68 10.22
CA ASN A 329 -49.78 65.76 9.23
C ASN A 329 -51.27 65.50 9.51
N ARG A 330 -52.17 66.42 9.13
CA ARG A 330 -53.62 66.16 9.16
C ARG A 330 -54.01 65.48 7.84
N HIS A 331 -54.63 64.30 7.92
CA HIS A 331 -55.20 63.56 6.78
C HIS A 331 -56.40 64.30 6.15
N ALA A 332 -56.16 65.50 5.62
CA ALA A 332 -57.13 66.29 4.88
C ALA A 332 -56.64 66.43 3.43
N ALA A 333 -57.57 66.34 2.47
CA ALA A 333 -57.26 66.46 1.05
C ALA A 333 -56.54 67.80 0.76
N GLY A 334 -55.23 67.73 0.45
CA GLY A 334 -54.38 68.91 0.19
C GLY A 334 -53.24 69.15 1.19
N SER A 335 -53.01 68.28 2.19
CA SER A 335 -51.87 68.42 3.10
C SER A 335 -50.52 68.22 2.39
N PRO A 336 -49.53 69.11 2.58
CA PRO A 336 -48.22 68.98 1.93
C PRO A 336 -47.42 67.81 2.52
N PHE A 337 -46.96 66.88 1.68
CA PHE A 337 -46.19 65.68 2.06
C PHE A 337 -44.74 65.97 2.49
N ASN A 338 -44.49 67.15 3.08
CA ASN A 338 -43.15 67.65 3.40
C ASN A 338 -42.41 66.74 4.41
N ALA A 339 -43.13 66.17 5.38
CA ALA A 339 -42.53 65.26 6.36
C ALA A 339 -42.01 63.96 5.71
N PHE A 340 -42.74 63.43 4.73
CA PHE A 340 -42.32 62.25 3.97
C PHE A 340 -41.08 62.55 3.11
N GLY A 341 -41.04 63.73 2.48
CA GLY A 341 -39.85 64.20 1.74
C GLY A 341 -38.62 64.36 2.63
N ILE A 342 -38.78 64.85 3.87
CA ILE A 342 -37.68 64.98 4.84
C ILE A 342 -37.12 63.60 5.24
N VAL A 343 -37.97 62.61 5.48
CA VAL A 343 -37.52 61.24 5.84
C VAL A 343 -36.74 60.60 4.69
N ILE A 344 -37.21 60.74 3.45
CA ILE A 344 -36.49 60.27 2.26
C ILE A 344 -35.14 60.98 2.11
N ALA A 345 -35.11 62.29 2.28
CA ALA A 345 -33.86 63.07 2.19
C ALA A 345 -32.84 62.61 3.23
N ILE A 346 -33.27 62.38 4.48
CA ILE A 346 -32.41 61.87 5.55
C ILE A 346 -31.91 60.45 5.22
N GLY A 347 -32.78 59.56 4.73
CA GLY A 347 -32.39 58.22 4.28
C GLY A 347 -31.34 58.26 3.15
N CYS A 348 -31.53 59.12 2.15
CA CYS A 348 -30.57 59.34 1.07
C CYS A 348 -29.21 59.84 1.59
N VAL A 349 -29.20 60.75 2.58
CA VAL A 349 -27.96 61.23 3.20
C VAL A 349 -27.23 60.11 3.95
N PHE A 350 -27.93 59.31 4.76
CA PHE A 350 -27.32 58.20 5.48
C PHE A 350 -26.76 57.13 4.55
N THR A 351 -27.47 56.80 3.47
CA THR A 351 -26.97 55.85 2.46
C THR A 351 -25.76 56.39 1.72
N ALA A 352 -25.75 57.68 1.32
CA ALA A 352 -24.59 58.31 0.70
C ALA A 352 -23.38 58.35 1.65
N MET A 353 -23.60 58.65 2.93
CA MET A 353 -22.56 58.61 3.96
C MET A 353 -22.01 57.19 4.16
N TYR A 354 -22.87 56.18 4.19
CA TYR A 354 -22.44 54.78 4.31
C TYR A 354 -21.65 54.33 3.07
N LEU A 355 -22.12 54.64 1.87
CA LEU A 355 -21.44 54.27 0.62
C LEU A 355 -20.09 54.97 0.48
N THR A 356 -19.97 56.22 0.87
CA THR A 356 -18.69 56.96 0.88
C THR A 356 -17.72 56.39 1.91
N LEU A 357 -18.20 55.97 3.10
CA LEU A 357 -17.39 55.27 4.09
C LEU A 357 -16.86 53.93 3.57
N VAL A 358 -17.74 53.11 2.99
CA VAL A 358 -17.37 51.81 2.40
C VAL A 358 -16.38 52.00 1.24
N TRP A 359 -16.63 52.99 0.38
CA TRP A 359 -15.73 53.34 -0.72
C TRP A 359 -14.36 53.79 -0.20
N TRP A 360 -14.33 54.62 0.83
CA TRP A 360 -13.08 55.08 1.45
C TRP A 360 -12.31 53.91 2.10
N TRP A 361 -12.98 52.99 2.79
CA TRP A 361 -12.36 51.77 3.32
C TRP A 361 -11.78 50.90 2.21
N TRP A 362 -12.50 50.74 1.11
CA TRP A 362 -12.04 49.96 -0.04
C TRP A 362 -10.80 50.58 -0.70
N GLN A 363 -10.78 51.91 -0.88
CA GLN A 363 -9.62 52.63 -1.41
C GLN A 363 -8.41 52.51 -0.48
N ARG A 364 -8.62 52.66 0.83
CA ARG A 364 -7.56 52.53 1.83
C ARG A 364 -6.99 51.10 1.89
N ALA A 365 -7.85 50.09 1.72
CA ALA A 365 -7.43 48.69 1.64
C ALA A 365 -6.61 48.40 0.36
N LYS A 366 -6.94 49.03 -0.77
CA LYS A 366 -6.13 48.95 -2.00
C LYS A 366 -4.77 49.62 -1.84
N GLY A 367 -4.71 50.81 -1.26
CA GLY A 367 -3.46 51.55 -1.06
C GLY A 367 -2.44 50.82 -0.18
N LYS A 368 -2.90 50.12 0.86
CA LYS A 368 -2.02 49.29 1.71
C LYS A 368 -1.48 48.04 1.02
N ARG A 369 -2.21 47.47 0.05
CA ARG A 369 -1.75 46.30 -0.72
C ARG A 369 -0.65 46.65 -1.72
N GLY A 370 -0.65 47.87 -2.26
CA GLY A 370 0.40 48.34 -3.17
C GLY A 370 1.70 48.78 -2.49
N ALA A 371 1.71 48.95 -1.17
CA ALA A 371 2.90 49.31 -0.38
C ALA A 371 3.55 48.11 0.34
N ALA A 372 2.95 46.92 0.24
CA ALA A 372 3.40 45.68 0.90
C ALA A 372 3.80 44.57 -0.10
N LEU A 373 3.71 44.85 -1.41
CA LEU A 373 4.40 44.15 -2.49
C LEU A 373 5.66 44.96 -2.82
#